data_AF-A0A933KVF9-F1
#
_entry.id   AF-A0A933KVF9-F1
#
_cell.length_a   1.000
_cell.length_b   1.000
_cell.length_c   1.000
_cell.angle_alpha   90.00
_cell.angle_beta   90.00
_cell.angle_gamma   90.00
#
_symmetry.space_group_name_H-M   'P 1'
#
loop_
_entity.id
_entity.type
_entity.pdbx_description
1 polymer ?
#
loop_
_entity_poly.entity_id
_entity_poly.type
_entity_poly.pdbx_seq_one_letter_code
_entity_poly.pdbx_strand_id
1 'polypeptide(L)'
;MTAGVSGTTPQEGTTLRSAEFAALRRTIAARGTARMVIAPITCAVWACLAVLLVLLGQLPLASLLSLGVLVGGFEAIHALHAGAERIGRYLQVYYEAAPDGPQWETAAMTVGPALPGGGVDPLFSLLFVGAAVLNLLTALEPPPTWREIAAIGLCHAGFVLRVARARVAAARQRAVELESFRALLLRQRDRG
;
A
#
# COMPACT_ATOMS: atom_id res chain seq x y z
N MET A 1 43.43 -5.91 -31.26
CA MET A 1 42.12 -6.58 -31.07
C MET A 1 41.14 -5.55 -30.53
N THR A 2 40.39 -4.90 -31.42
CA THR A 2 39.33 -3.95 -31.08
C THR A 2 38.02 -4.73 -31.00
N ALA A 3 37.52 -4.93 -29.78
CA ALA A 3 36.19 -5.51 -29.57
C ALA A 3 35.14 -4.55 -30.14
N GLY A 4 34.50 -4.96 -31.23
CA GLY A 4 33.38 -4.23 -31.82
C GLY A 4 32.23 -4.16 -30.81
N VAL A 5 31.88 -2.95 -30.40
CA VAL A 5 30.65 -2.68 -29.65
C VAL A 5 29.49 -3.04 -30.57
N SER A 6 28.90 -4.22 -30.36
CA SER A 6 27.71 -4.66 -31.06
C SER A 6 26.56 -3.74 -30.63
N GLY A 7 26.21 -2.78 -31.49
CA GLY A 7 25.05 -1.93 -31.30
C GLY A 7 23.80 -2.81 -31.20
N THR A 8 23.03 -2.65 -30.13
CA THR A 8 21.72 -3.26 -29.98
C THR A 8 20.85 -2.85 -31.17
N THR A 9 20.25 -3.82 -31.84
CA THR A 9 19.41 -3.53 -33.00
C THR A 9 18.12 -2.82 -32.54
N PRO A 10 17.52 -1.89 -33.33
CA PRO A 10 16.30 -1.17 -32.94
C PRO A 10 15.13 -2.08 -32.52
N GLN A 11 15.08 -3.30 -33.08
CA GLN A 11 14.09 -4.32 -32.76
C GLN A 11 14.29 -4.87 -31.35
N GLU A 12 15.53 -5.06 -30.91
CA GLU A 12 15.90 -5.54 -29.57
C GLU A 12 15.57 -4.51 -28.48
N GLY A 13 15.75 -3.21 -28.74
CA GLY A 13 15.33 -2.16 -27.82
C GLY A 13 13.81 -2.12 -27.58
N THR A 14 13.03 -2.41 -28.63
CA THR A 14 11.56 -2.43 -28.55
C THR A 14 11.05 -3.66 -27.80
N THR A 15 11.68 -4.82 -27.96
CA THR A 15 11.30 -6.05 -27.25
C THR A 15 11.62 -5.97 -25.76
N LEU A 16 12.80 -5.45 -25.39
CA LEU A 16 13.19 -5.25 -23.99
C LEU A 16 12.22 -4.31 -23.26
N ARG A 17 11.87 -3.17 -23.88
CA ARG A 17 10.92 -2.20 -23.31
C ARG A 17 9.52 -2.79 -23.13
N SER A 18 9.05 -3.57 -24.11
CA SER A 18 7.75 -4.24 -24.02
C SER A 18 7.75 -5.30 -22.89
N ALA A 19 8.84 -6.05 -22.74
CA ALA A 19 9.00 -7.04 -21.68
C ALA A 19 9.06 -6.39 -20.28
N GLU A 20 9.79 -5.29 -20.12
CA GLU A 20 9.84 -4.50 -18.88
C GLU A 20 8.43 -4.00 -18.51
N PHE A 21 7.72 -3.36 -19.46
CA PHE A 21 6.35 -2.89 -19.24
C PHE A 21 5.43 -4.00 -18.73
N ALA A 22 5.43 -5.15 -19.41
CA ALA A 22 4.62 -6.31 -19.03
C ALA A 22 4.99 -6.85 -17.64
N ALA A 23 6.29 -6.90 -17.29
CA ALA A 23 6.74 -7.33 -15.97
C ALA A 23 6.29 -6.39 -14.85
N LEU A 24 6.38 -5.07 -15.07
CA LEU A 24 5.95 -4.07 -14.09
C LEU A 24 4.42 -4.09 -13.89
N ARG A 25 3.64 -4.24 -14.96
CA ARG A 25 2.16 -4.38 -14.87
C ARG A 25 1.76 -5.66 -14.11
N ARG A 26 2.42 -6.78 -14.39
CA ARG A 26 2.22 -8.03 -13.62
C ARG A 26 2.53 -7.84 -12.14
N THR A 27 3.58 -7.08 -11.82
CA THR A 27 3.95 -6.77 -10.43
C THR A 27 2.89 -5.94 -9.71
N ILE A 28 2.34 -4.91 -10.38
CA ILE A 28 1.22 -4.11 -9.84
C ILE A 28 0.01 -5.01 -9.57
N ALA A 29 -0.38 -5.83 -10.55
CA ALA A 29 -1.51 -6.74 -10.43
C ALA A 29 -1.31 -7.73 -9.26
N ALA A 30 -0.14 -8.36 -9.16
CA ALA A 30 0.19 -9.28 -8.08
C ALA A 30 0.10 -8.61 -6.70
N ARG A 31 0.61 -7.38 -6.55
CA ARG A 31 0.50 -6.60 -5.30
C ARG A 31 -0.94 -6.18 -5.00
N GLY A 32 -1.74 -5.88 -6.02
CA GLY A 32 -3.18 -5.64 -5.90
C GLY A 32 -3.91 -6.84 -5.33
N THR A 33 -3.71 -8.02 -5.92
CA THR A 33 -4.29 -9.29 -5.46
C THR A 33 -3.82 -9.65 -4.06
N ALA A 34 -2.52 -9.50 -3.77
CA ALA A 34 -1.97 -9.79 -2.45
C ALA A 34 -2.67 -8.98 -1.34
N ARG A 35 -2.95 -7.69 -1.57
CA ARG A 35 -3.69 -6.87 -0.59
C ARG A 35 -5.11 -7.39 -0.34
N MET A 36 -5.82 -7.80 -1.40
CA MET A 36 -7.18 -8.36 -1.30
C MET A 36 -7.21 -9.69 -0.54
N VAL A 37 -6.09 -10.42 -0.50
CA VAL A 37 -5.95 -11.68 0.26
C VAL A 37 -5.46 -11.45 1.68
N ILE A 38 -4.46 -10.57 1.87
CA ILE A 38 -3.87 -10.27 3.19
C ILE A 38 -4.88 -9.63 4.13
N ALA A 39 -5.73 -8.73 3.64
CA ALA A 39 -6.74 -8.07 4.47
C ALA A 39 -7.68 -9.06 5.20
N PRO A 40 -8.40 -9.98 4.50
CA PRO A 40 -9.26 -10.95 5.16
C PRO A 40 -8.48 -11.96 6.01
N ILE A 41 -7.29 -12.41 5.57
CA ILE A 41 -6.46 -13.32 6.38
C ILE A 41 -6.05 -12.64 7.70
N THR A 42 -5.61 -11.38 7.65
CA THR A 42 -5.25 -10.62 8.85
C THR A 42 -6.43 -10.51 9.80
N CYS A 43 -7.62 -10.20 9.28
CA CYS A 43 -8.84 -10.11 10.08
C CYS A 43 -9.22 -11.47 10.71
N ALA A 44 -9.12 -12.56 9.96
CA ALA A 44 -9.39 -13.90 10.48
C ALA A 44 -8.39 -14.29 11.59
N VAL A 45 -7.08 -14.06 11.36
CA VAL A 45 -6.04 -14.35 12.35
C VAL A 45 -6.20 -13.48 13.59
N TRP A 46 -6.49 -12.20 13.43
CA TRP A 46 -6.79 -11.28 14.53
C TRP A 46 -7.98 -11.78 15.36
N ALA A 47 -9.10 -12.10 14.72
CA ALA A 47 -10.33 -12.52 15.41
C ALA A 47 -10.11 -13.85 16.16
N CYS A 48 -9.49 -14.84 15.51
CA CYS A 48 -9.17 -16.11 16.15
C CYS A 48 -8.24 -15.94 17.35
N LEU A 49 -7.20 -15.11 17.23
CA LEU A 49 -6.26 -14.85 18.32
C LEU A 49 -6.93 -14.11 19.48
N ALA A 50 -7.75 -13.10 19.19
CA ALA A 50 -8.49 -12.36 20.20
C ALA A 50 -9.44 -13.29 20.98
N VAL A 51 -10.23 -14.09 20.28
CA VAL A 51 -11.15 -15.07 20.90
C VAL A 51 -10.39 -16.09 21.74
N LEU A 52 -9.30 -16.66 21.22
CA LEU A 52 -8.49 -17.63 21.95
C LEU A 52 -7.94 -17.03 23.26
N LEU A 53 -7.38 -15.83 23.21
CA LEU A 53 -6.79 -15.19 24.40
C LEU A 53 -7.86 -14.77 25.42
N VAL A 54 -9.05 -14.36 24.97
CA VAL A 54 -10.20 -14.12 25.83
C VAL A 54 -10.63 -15.41 26.54
N LEU A 55 -10.73 -16.52 25.82
CA LEU A 55 -11.11 -17.83 26.39
C LEU A 55 -10.09 -18.34 27.42
N LEU A 56 -8.82 -17.97 27.28
CA LEU A 56 -7.75 -18.29 28.24
C LEU A 56 -7.64 -17.29 29.41
N GLY A 57 -8.52 -16.27 29.48
CA GLY A 57 -8.52 -15.25 30.53
C GLY A 57 -7.34 -14.27 30.47
N GLN A 58 -6.63 -14.19 29.34
CA GLN A 58 -5.42 -13.37 29.17
C GLN A 58 -5.76 -12.00 28.58
N LEU A 59 -6.56 -11.18 29.25
CA LEU A 59 -7.30 -10.10 28.59
C LEU A 59 -6.46 -8.88 28.16
N PRO A 60 -5.47 -8.39 28.95
CA PRO A 60 -4.54 -7.37 28.45
C PRO A 60 -3.72 -7.87 27.24
N LEU A 61 -3.30 -9.14 27.27
CA LEU A 61 -2.62 -9.79 26.14
C LEU A 61 -3.56 -9.97 24.95
N ALA A 62 -4.83 -10.29 25.20
CA ALA A 62 -5.86 -10.47 24.18
C ALA A 62 -6.05 -9.20 23.36
N SER A 63 -5.96 -8.02 23.99
CA SER A 63 -6.03 -6.74 23.27
C SER A 63 -4.70 -6.37 22.60
N LEU A 64 -3.56 -6.51 23.28
CA LEU A 64 -2.27 -6.06 22.72
C LEU A 64 -1.71 -6.97 21.62
N LEU A 65 -1.75 -8.29 21.78
CA LEU A 65 -1.17 -9.23 20.80
C LEU A 65 -1.97 -9.26 19.51
N SER A 66 -3.30 -9.25 19.62
CA SER A 66 -4.20 -9.18 18.47
C SER A 66 -4.12 -7.81 17.77
N LEU A 67 -3.95 -6.69 18.51
CA LEU A 67 -3.63 -5.39 17.91
C LEU A 67 -2.33 -5.47 17.11
N GLY A 68 -1.32 -6.20 17.60
CA GLY A 68 -0.08 -6.49 16.87
C GLY A 68 -0.33 -7.15 15.51
N VAL A 69 -1.27 -8.09 15.43
CA VAL A 69 -1.68 -8.71 14.15
C VAL A 69 -2.27 -7.67 13.21
N LEU A 70 -3.17 -6.81 13.70
CA LEU A 70 -3.76 -5.73 12.91
C LEU A 70 -2.71 -4.74 12.39
N VAL A 71 -1.76 -4.33 13.25
CA VAL A 71 -0.64 -3.46 12.88
C VAL A 71 0.19 -4.11 11.78
N GLY A 72 0.58 -5.38 11.95
CA GLY A 72 1.39 -6.10 10.97
C GLY A 72 0.70 -6.23 9.61
N GLY A 73 -0.57 -6.62 9.59
CA GLY A 73 -1.33 -6.74 8.34
C GLY A 73 -1.57 -5.39 7.66
N PHE A 74 -1.84 -4.33 8.43
CA PHE A 74 -1.97 -2.98 7.88
C PHE A 74 -0.66 -2.49 7.25
N GLU A 75 0.48 -2.66 7.94
CA GLU A 75 1.79 -2.26 7.40
C GLU A 75 2.16 -3.04 6.13
N ALA A 76 1.86 -4.34 6.08
CA ALA A 76 2.05 -5.14 4.88
C ALA A 76 1.22 -4.60 3.69
N ILE A 77 -0.06 -4.29 3.92
CA ILE A 77 -0.95 -3.70 2.90
C ILE A 77 -0.45 -2.33 2.46
N HIS A 78 -0.05 -1.48 3.41
CA HIS A 78 0.47 -0.14 3.14
C HIS A 78 1.75 -0.20 2.31
N ALA A 79 2.69 -1.09 2.63
CA ALA A 79 3.92 -1.28 1.87
C ALA A 79 3.64 -1.79 0.44
N LEU A 80 2.71 -2.75 0.28
CA LEU A 80 2.30 -3.25 -1.03
C LEU A 80 1.64 -2.16 -1.87
N HIS A 81 0.78 -1.33 -1.26
CA HIS A 81 0.11 -0.23 -1.94
C HIS A 81 1.12 0.82 -2.39
N ALA A 82 1.95 1.34 -1.48
CA ALA A 82 2.96 2.36 -1.79
C ALA A 82 3.93 1.88 -2.88
N GLY A 83 4.35 0.61 -2.81
CA GLY A 83 5.19 0.01 -3.82
C GLY A 83 4.52 -0.09 -5.19
N ALA A 84 3.26 -0.52 -5.26
CA ALA A 84 2.51 -0.61 -6.52
C ALA A 84 2.29 0.78 -7.14
N GLU A 85 1.93 1.75 -6.32
CA GLU A 85 1.75 3.16 -6.68
C GLU A 85 3.01 3.79 -7.28
N ARG A 86 4.18 3.50 -6.71
CA ARG A 86 5.47 3.97 -7.23
C ARG A 86 5.78 3.39 -8.60
N ILE A 87 5.51 2.09 -8.81
CA ILE A 87 5.67 1.46 -10.12
C ILE A 87 4.70 2.05 -11.14
N GLY A 88 3.44 2.29 -10.77
CA GLY A 88 2.44 2.93 -11.63
C GLY A 88 2.91 4.31 -12.10
N ARG A 89 3.42 5.15 -11.18
CA ARG A 89 3.98 6.46 -11.54
C ARG A 89 5.20 6.39 -12.46
N TYR A 90 6.07 5.41 -12.25
CA TYR A 90 7.18 5.16 -13.18
C TYR A 90 6.66 4.81 -14.57
N LEU A 91 5.68 3.89 -14.67
CA LEU A 91 5.04 3.54 -15.95
C LEU A 91 4.40 4.75 -16.62
N GLN A 92 3.66 5.56 -15.86
CA GLN A 92 3.02 6.77 -16.37
C GLN A 92 4.05 7.74 -17.01
N VAL A 93 5.20 7.97 -16.37
CA VAL A 93 6.21 8.90 -16.87
C VAL A 93 7.03 8.30 -18.02
N TYR A 94 7.43 7.04 -17.92
CA TYR A 94 8.39 6.44 -18.87
C TYR A 94 7.75 5.73 -20.06
N TYR A 95 6.46 5.36 -19.96
CA TYR A 95 5.75 4.59 -20.99
C TYR A 95 4.54 5.31 -21.56
N GLU A 96 3.82 6.11 -20.78
CA GLU A 96 2.60 6.80 -21.24
C GLU A 96 2.81 8.27 -21.64
N ALA A 97 3.99 8.85 -21.39
CA ALA A 97 4.26 10.25 -21.71
C ALA A 97 4.42 10.56 -23.21
N ALA A 98 4.48 9.53 -24.07
CA ALA A 98 4.53 9.72 -25.52
C ALA A 98 3.12 10.05 -26.05
N PRO A 99 2.96 11.02 -26.97
CA PRO A 99 1.66 11.39 -27.55
C PRO A 99 0.90 10.18 -28.13
N ASP A 100 1.63 9.24 -28.72
CA ASP A 100 1.08 8.06 -29.40
C ASP A 100 1.01 6.82 -28.49
N GLY A 101 1.35 6.96 -27.21
CA GLY A 101 1.32 5.88 -26.22
C GLY A 101 -0.11 5.58 -25.72
N PRO A 102 -0.35 4.41 -25.11
CA PRO A 102 -1.64 4.11 -24.48
C PRO A 102 -1.83 4.99 -23.25
N GLN A 103 -2.60 6.08 -23.36
CA GLN A 103 -2.81 7.10 -22.30
C GLN A 103 -3.92 6.74 -21.30
N TRP A 104 -4.27 5.46 -21.16
CA TRP A 104 -5.45 5.04 -20.39
C TRP A 104 -5.28 5.32 -18.87
N GLU A 105 -4.07 5.27 -18.29
CA GLU A 105 -3.85 5.57 -16.87
C GLU A 105 -4.03 7.08 -16.62
N THR A 106 -3.48 7.90 -17.51
CA THR A 106 -3.71 9.36 -17.51
C THR A 106 -5.20 9.70 -17.72
N ALA A 107 -5.90 8.99 -18.60
CA ALA A 107 -7.35 9.14 -18.78
C ALA A 107 -8.13 8.75 -17.52
N ALA A 108 -7.84 7.59 -16.93
CA ALA A 108 -8.46 7.12 -15.69
C ALA A 108 -8.23 8.10 -14.52
N MET A 109 -7.04 8.69 -14.44
CA MET A 109 -6.72 9.72 -13.46
C MET A 109 -7.51 11.01 -13.65
N THR A 110 -7.79 11.40 -14.90
CA THR A 110 -8.58 12.60 -15.21
C THR A 110 -10.04 12.41 -14.77
N VAL A 111 -10.56 11.18 -14.89
CA VAL A 111 -11.94 10.84 -14.52
C VAL A 111 -12.09 10.64 -13.00
N GLY A 112 -11.09 10.09 -12.32
CA GLY A 112 -11.17 9.69 -10.90
C GLY A 112 -11.71 10.78 -9.94
N PRO A 113 -11.16 12.01 -9.93
CA PRO A 113 -11.64 13.10 -9.09
C PRO A 113 -13.07 13.56 -9.40
N ALA A 114 -13.58 13.29 -10.60
CA ALA A 114 -14.90 13.71 -11.05
C ALA A 114 -16.03 12.77 -10.60
N LEU A 115 -15.71 11.58 -10.06
CA LEU A 115 -16.69 10.60 -9.61
C LEU A 115 -16.85 10.64 -8.07
N PRO A 116 -17.97 11.15 -7.53
CA PRO A 116 -18.21 11.12 -6.10
C PRO A 116 -18.31 9.66 -5.60
N GLY A 117 -17.57 9.33 -4.54
CA GLY A 117 -17.59 8.00 -3.91
C GLY A 117 -16.90 6.87 -4.67
N GLY A 118 -16.20 7.15 -5.78
CA GLY A 118 -15.80 6.12 -6.75
C GLY A 118 -14.58 5.24 -6.40
N GLY A 119 -14.00 5.33 -5.22
CA GLY A 119 -12.81 4.56 -4.85
C GLY A 119 -13.01 3.74 -3.58
N VAL A 120 -12.87 2.42 -3.69
CA VAL A 120 -12.63 1.56 -2.52
C VAL A 120 -11.36 2.06 -1.83
N ASP A 121 -11.41 2.28 -0.52
CA ASP A 121 -10.25 2.70 0.26
C ASP A 121 -9.11 1.67 0.11
N PRO A 122 -8.01 1.99 -0.60
CA PRO A 122 -6.99 1.03 -0.98
C PRO A 122 -6.15 0.52 0.20
N LEU A 123 -6.30 1.15 1.37
CA LEU A 123 -5.66 0.77 2.62
C LEU A 123 -6.60 0.01 3.57
N PHE A 124 -7.89 -0.14 3.21
CA PHE A 124 -8.92 -0.71 4.08
C PHE A 124 -8.95 -0.02 5.46
N SER A 125 -8.73 1.30 5.51
CA SER A 125 -8.56 2.06 6.75
C SER A 125 -9.75 1.90 7.69
N LEU A 126 -10.98 1.95 7.14
CA LEU A 126 -12.19 1.78 7.94
C LEU A 126 -12.28 0.38 8.56
N LEU A 127 -11.87 -0.66 7.83
CA LEU A 127 -11.84 -2.04 8.32
C LEU A 127 -10.86 -2.18 9.49
N PHE A 128 -9.63 -1.68 9.34
CA PHE A 128 -8.60 -1.77 10.38
C PHE A 128 -8.92 -0.90 11.61
N VAL A 129 -9.45 0.31 11.42
CA VAL A 129 -9.91 1.15 12.54
C VAL A 129 -11.09 0.51 13.24
N GLY A 130 -12.06 -0.02 12.52
CA GLY A 130 -13.19 -0.75 13.09
C GLY A 130 -12.75 -1.96 13.90
N ALA A 131 -11.85 -2.79 13.34
CA ALA A 131 -11.28 -3.93 14.05
C ALA A 131 -10.50 -3.50 15.31
N ALA A 132 -9.72 -2.42 15.25
CA ALA A 132 -9.02 -1.90 16.42
C ALA A 132 -9.98 -1.39 17.52
N VAL A 133 -11.09 -0.76 17.15
CA VAL A 133 -12.12 -0.34 18.11
C VAL A 133 -12.77 -1.56 18.77
N LEU A 134 -13.17 -2.57 17.98
CA LEU A 134 -13.71 -3.81 18.53
C LEU A 134 -12.70 -4.53 19.43
N ASN A 135 -11.42 -4.51 19.06
CA ASN A 135 -10.33 -5.07 19.84
C ASN A 135 -10.10 -4.37 21.18
N LEU A 136 -10.35 -3.06 21.23
CA LEU A 136 -10.27 -2.30 22.48
C LEU A 136 -11.38 -2.73 23.45
N LEU A 137 -12.55 -3.13 22.94
CA LEU A 137 -13.68 -3.57 23.78
C LEU A 137 -13.35 -4.84 24.58
N THR A 138 -12.48 -5.71 24.07
CA THR A 138 -12.08 -6.93 24.80
C THR A 138 -11.25 -6.63 26.04
N ALA A 139 -10.73 -5.41 26.17
CA ALA A 139 -9.97 -4.96 27.34
C ALA A 139 -10.85 -4.38 28.46
N LEU A 140 -12.15 -4.23 28.24
CA LEU A 140 -13.07 -3.61 29.21
C LEU A 140 -13.62 -4.59 30.24
N GLU A 141 -13.55 -5.90 29.98
CA GLU A 141 -14.07 -6.94 30.86
C GLU A 141 -12.98 -7.98 31.16
N PRO A 142 -12.64 -8.24 32.45
CA PRO A 142 -13.14 -7.53 33.63
C PRO A 142 -12.63 -6.08 33.66
N PRO A 143 -13.18 -5.21 34.54
CA PRO A 143 -12.80 -3.80 34.59
C PRO A 143 -11.27 -3.62 34.70
N PRO A 144 -10.63 -3.01 33.70
CA PRO A 144 -9.18 -2.82 33.71
C PRO A 144 -8.76 -1.77 34.73
N THR A 145 -7.53 -1.89 35.23
CA THR A 145 -6.91 -0.82 36.01
C THR A 145 -6.65 0.41 35.14
N TRP A 146 -6.55 1.59 35.75
CA TRP A 146 -6.25 2.82 35.00
C TRP A 146 -4.93 2.75 34.21
N ARG A 147 -3.94 1.99 34.70
CA ARG A 147 -2.65 1.79 34.02
C ARG A 147 -2.81 0.95 32.76
N GLU A 148 -3.61 -0.10 32.83
CA GLU A 148 -3.94 -0.95 31.68
C GLU A 148 -4.74 -0.16 30.66
N ILE A 149 -5.76 0.61 31.09
CA ILE A 149 -6.52 1.50 30.20
C ILE A 149 -5.58 2.48 29.48
N ALA A 150 -4.68 3.14 30.23
CA ALA A 150 -3.74 4.10 29.64
C ALA A 150 -2.81 3.43 28.63
N ALA A 151 -2.21 2.29 28.97
CA ALA A 151 -1.30 1.58 28.07
C ALA A 151 -2.00 1.07 26.82
N ILE A 152 -3.13 0.35 26.99
CA ILE A 152 -3.91 -0.21 25.88
C ILE A 152 -4.48 0.90 25.01
N GLY A 153 -5.06 1.94 25.64
CA GLY A 153 -5.61 3.10 24.94
C GLY A 153 -4.57 3.86 24.12
N LEU A 154 -3.36 4.08 24.66
CA LEU A 154 -2.27 4.71 23.93
C LEU A 154 -1.81 3.88 22.72
N CYS A 155 -1.70 2.56 22.86
CA CYS A 155 -1.36 1.67 21.74
C CYS A 155 -2.41 1.73 20.62
N HIS A 156 -3.70 1.69 20.98
CA HIS A 156 -4.79 1.77 20.00
C HIS A 156 -4.85 3.14 19.32
N ALA A 157 -4.74 4.22 20.10
CA ALA A 157 -4.67 5.58 19.56
C ALA A 157 -3.47 5.75 18.62
N GLY A 158 -2.31 5.19 18.98
CA GLY A 158 -1.12 5.16 18.14
C GLY A 158 -1.36 4.43 16.81
N PHE A 159 -2.03 3.28 16.83
CA PHE A 159 -2.39 2.56 15.62
C PHE A 159 -3.38 3.34 14.73
N VAL A 160 -4.45 3.90 15.30
CA VAL A 160 -5.41 4.72 14.55
C VAL A 160 -4.73 5.94 13.93
N LEU A 161 -3.86 6.62 14.68
CA LEU A 161 -3.06 7.72 14.17
C LEU A 161 -2.15 7.28 13.02
N ARG A 162 -1.53 6.10 13.14
CA ARG A 162 -0.67 5.53 12.08
C ARG A 162 -1.45 5.26 10.80
N VAL A 163 -2.68 4.75 10.89
CA VAL A 163 -3.58 4.54 9.75
C VAL A 163 -3.93 5.88 9.09
N ALA A 164 -4.33 6.87 9.88
CA ALA A 164 -4.64 8.22 9.38
C ALA A 164 -3.44 8.87 8.67
N ARG A 165 -2.24 8.78 9.25
CA ARG A 165 -1.00 9.29 8.65
C ARG A 165 -0.66 8.58 7.35
N ALA A 166 -0.87 7.27 7.25
CA ALA A 166 -0.65 6.51 6.02
C ALA A 166 -1.52 7.04 4.88
N ARG A 167 -2.82 7.24 5.16
CA ARG A 167 -3.79 7.73 4.18
C ARG A 167 -3.43 9.13 3.68
N VAL A 168 -3.04 10.03 4.58
CA VAL A 168 -2.60 11.38 4.22
C VAL A 168 -1.30 11.33 3.41
N ALA A 169 -0.34 10.48 3.81
CA ALA A 169 0.93 10.32 3.11
C ALA A 169 0.72 9.80 1.68
N ALA A 170 -0.12 8.77 1.49
CA ALA A 170 -0.43 8.21 0.18
C ALA A 170 -1.03 9.27 -0.77
N ALA A 171 -1.91 10.14 -0.26
CA ALA A 171 -2.48 11.23 -1.05
C ALA A 171 -1.42 12.28 -1.48
N ARG A 172 -0.46 12.61 -0.60
CA ARG A 172 0.57 13.63 -0.86
C ARG A 172 1.73 13.12 -1.70
N GLN A 173 2.13 11.86 -1.53
CA GLN A 173 3.31 11.28 -2.20
C GLN A 173 3.20 11.27 -3.72
N ARG A 174 1.98 11.21 -4.26
CA ARG A 174 1.73 11.12 -5.70
C ARG A 174 2.40 12.24 -6.49
N ALA A 175 2.20 13.50 -6.10
CA ALA A 175 2.70 14.65 -6.84
C ALA A 175 4.23 14.71 -6.81
N VAL A 176 4.81 14.49 -5.63
CA VAL A 176 6.27 14.53 -5.40
C VAL A 176 6.98 13.44 -6.21
N GLU A 177 6.46 12.22 -6.22
CA GLU A 177 7.08 11.12 -6.97
C GLU A 177 6.96 11.32 -8.48
N LEU A 178 5.84 11.84 -8.99
CA LEU A 178 5.69 12.16 -10.41
C LEU A 178 6.68 13.23 -10.87
N GLU A 179 6.83 14.31 -10.09
CA GLU A 179 7.81 15.36 -10.38
C GLU A 179 9.24 14.80 -10.37
N SER A 180 9.56 13.97 -9.36
CA SER A 180 10.87 13.32 -9.25
C SER A 180 11.18 12.44 -10.47
N PHE A 181 10.23 11.63 -10.92
CA PHE A 181 10.42 10.79 -12.11
C PHE A 181 10.55 11.62 -13.39
N ARG A 182 9.78 12.69 -13.55
CA ARG A 182 9.90 13.59 -14.71
C ARG A 182 11.28 14.26 -14.76
N ALA A 183 11.78 14.74 -13.63
CA ALA A 183 13.11 15.34 -13.53
C ALA A 183 14.22 14.33 -13.89
N LEU A 184 14.07 13.06 -13.48
CA LEU A 184 15.00 11.98 -13.85
C LEU A 184 14.97 11.69 -15.36
N LEU A 185 13.78 11.61 -15.96
CA LEU A 185 13.63 11.37 -17.40
C LEU A 185 14.26 12.49 -18.23
N LEU A 186 14.04 13.76 -17.86
CA LEU A 186 14.66 14.90 -18.53
C LEU A 186 16.19 14.83 -18.47
N ARG A 187 16.74 14.59 -17.28
CA ARG A 187 18.18 14.48 -17.07
C ARG A 187 18.81 13.30 -17.84
N GLN A 188 18.06 12.23 -18.07
CA GLN A 188 18.49 11.10 -18.90
C GLN A 188 18.51 11.46 -20.39
N ARG A 189 17.53 12.25 -20.87
CA ARG A 189 17.49 12.75 -22.24
C ARG A 189 18.64 13.70 -22.55
N ASP A 190 19.02 14.55 -21.59
CA ASP A 190 20.12 15.52 -21.78
C ASP A 190 21.52 14.87 -21.84
N ARG A 191 21.64 13.60 -21.42
CA ARG A 191 22.90 12.84 -21.37
C ARG A 191 23.10 11.89 -22.55
N GLY A 192 22.05 11.61 -23.31
CA GLY A 192 22.08 10.71 -24.48
C GLY A 192 22.16 11.52 -25.76
#